data_AF-A0A445JJL7-F1
#
_entry.id   AF-A0A445JJL7-F1
#
_cell.length_a   1.000
_cell.length_b   1.000
_cell.length_c   1.000
_cell.angle_alpha   90.00
_cell.angle_beta   90.00
_cell.angle_gamma   90.00
#
_symmetry.space_group_name_H-M   'P 1'
#
loop_
_entity.id
_entity.type
_entity.pdbx_description
1 polymer ?
#
loop_
_entity_poly.entity_id
_entity_poly.type
_entity_poly.pdbx_seq_one_letter_code
_entity_poly.pdbx_strand_id
1 'polypeptide(L)' 'GSDFVVKAVDLAARELITSASLGQVTQVQLDRAKVSMKSAVLMNLESRVCSF' A
#
# COMPACT_ATOMS: atom_id res chain seq x y z
N GLY A 1 2.86 -22.17 16.23
CA GLY A 1 2.75 -20.72 16.47
C GLY A 1 3.99 -19.99 16.01
N SER A 2 5.16 -20.33 16.56
CA SER A 2 6.48 -19.74 16.24
C SER A 2 6.81 -19.71 14.74
N ASP A 3 6.58 -20.82 14.03
CA ASP A 3 7.02 -20.94 12.63
C ASP A 3 6.23 -20.05 11.68
N PHE A 4 4.96 -19.77 12.00
CA PHE A 4 4.15 -18.81 11.25
C PHE A 4 4.68 -17.39 11.45
N VAL A 5 5.00 -17.01 12.69
CA VAL A 5 5.52 -15.67 13.00
C VAL A 5 6.84 -15.43 12.28
N VAL A 6 7.77 -16.39 12.31
CA VAL A 6 9.06 -16.28 11.60
C VAL A 6 8.84 -16.10 10.09
N LYS A 7 7.96 -16.91 9.48
CA LYS A 7 7.65 -16.80 8.05
C LYS A 7 6.95 -15.49 7.69
N ALA A 8 6.07 -14.99 8.54
CA ALA A 8 5.36 -13.73 8.31
C ALA A 8 6.31 -12.53 8.35
N VAL A 9 7.25 -12.52 9.32
CA VAL A 9 8.28 -11.48 9.43
C VAL A 9 9.21 -11.52 8.22
N ASP A 10 9.67 -12.71 7.82
CA ASP A 10 10.52 -12.90 6.64
C ASP A 10 9.81 -12.47 5.33
N LEU A 11 8.53 -12.80 5.18
CA LEU A 11 7.72 -12.33 4.06
C LEU A 11 7.62 -10.79 4.03
N ALA A 12 7.26 -10.16 5.15
CA ALA A 12 7.14 -8.71 5.23
C ALA A 12 8.46 -8.00 4.91
N ALA A 13 9.59 -8.53 5.42
CA ALA A 13 10.91 -8.00 5.12
C ALA A 13 11.23 -8.06 3.62
N ARG A 14 10.92 -9.19 2.96
CA ARG A 14 11.11 -9.32 1.50
C ARG A 14 10.26 -8.33 0.72
N GLU A 15 8.98 -8.18 1.04
CA GLU A 15 8.09 -7.25 0.34
C GLU A 15 8.55 -5.78 0.48
N LEU A 16 9.04 -5.40 1.65
CA LEU A 16 9.60 -4.06 1.89
C LEU A 16 10.87 -3.81 1.06
N ILE A 17 11.78 -4.78 0.99
CA ILE A 17 13.00 -4.67 0.18
C ILE A 17 12.66 -4.61 -1.31
N THR A 18 11.75 -5.48 -1.76
CA THR A 18 11.28 -5.52 -3.15
C THR A 18 10.67 -4.18 -3.55
N SER A 19 9.75 -3.63 -2.75
CA SER A 19 9.10 -2.35 -3.06
C SER A 19 10.07 -1.14 -3.04
N ALA A 20 11.14 -1.20 -2.23
CA ALA A 20 12.17 -0.16 -2.20
C ALA A 20 13.17 -0.26 -3.37
N SER A 21 13.25 -1.42 -4.03
CA SER A 21 14.20 -1.67 -5.10
C SER A 21 13.70 -1.13 -6.45
N LEU A 22 14.58 -0.43 -7.17
CA LEU A 22 14.28 0.13 -8.49
C LEU A 22 13.85 -0.97 -9.48
N GLY A 23 12.78 -0.70 -10.23
CA GLY A 23 12.29 -1.59 -11.28
C GLY A 23 11.46 -2.80 -10.80
N GLN A 24 11.33 -3.01 -9.49
CA GLN A 24 10.50 -4.10 -8.94
C GLN A 24 9.01 -3.73 -8.84
N VAL A 25 8.67 -2.45 -9.01
CA VAL A 25 7.28 -1.96 -9.08
C VAL A 25 6.95 -1.65 -10.53
N THR A 26 5.91 -2.29 -11.06
CA THR A 26 5.44 -2.03 -12.42
C THR A 26 4.74 -0.67 -12.51
N GLN A 27 4.78 -0.02 -13.68
CA GLN A 27 4.08 1.25 -13.90
C GLN A 27 2.56 1.12 -13.68
N VAL A 28 1.98 -0.02 -14.06
CA VAL A 28 0.55 -0.30 -13.85
C VAL A 28 0.18 -0.32 -12.35
N GLN A 29 1.02 -0.92 -11.50
CA GLN A 29 0.82 -0.89 -10.04
C GLN A 29 0.94 0.52 -9.49
N LEU A 30 1.94 1.28 -9.96
CA LEU A 30 2.16 2.65 -9.54
C LEU A 30 1.00 3.57 -9.91
N ASP A 31 0.48 3.47 -11.13
CA ASP A 31 -0.62 4.31 -11.60
C ASP A 31 -1.94 4.00 -10.88
N ARG A 32 -2.21 2.72 -10.63
CA ARG A 32 -3.35 2.31 -9.78
C ARG A 32 -3.21 2.85 -8.35
N ALA A 33 -2.02 2.79 -7.76
CA ALA A 33 -1.77 3.32 -6.42
C ALA A 33 -2.00 4.84 -6.35
N LYS A 34 -1.54 5.60 -7.35
CA LYS A 34 -1.80 7.05 -7.45
C LYS A 34 -3.29 7.38 -7.51
N VAL A 35 -4.04 6.69 -8.37
CA VAL A 35 -5.49 6.91 -8.53
C VAL A 35 -6.23 6.53 -7.25
N SER A 36 -5.89 5.39 -6.65
CA SER A 36 -6.48 4.92 -5.39
C SER A 36 -6.24 5.92 -4.25
N MET A 37 -5.02 6.43 -4.12
CA MET A 37 -4.69 7.43 -3.08
C MET A 37 -5.45 8.74 -3.27
N LYS A 38 -5.55 9.24 -4.52
CA LYS A 38 -6.37 10.42 -4.83
C LYS A 38 -7.83 10.20 -4.44
N SER A 39 -8.39 9.04 -4.80
CA SER A 39 -9.77 8.69 -4.47
C SER A 39 -10.00 8.64 -2.96
N ALA A 40 -9.10 7.99 -2.21
CA ALA A 40 -9.21 7.86 -0.77
C ALA A 40 -9.20 9.22 -0.06
N VAL A 41 -8.32 10.14 -0.50
CA VAL A 41 -8.26 11.50 0.04
C VAL A 41 -9.54 12.26 -0.26
N LEU A 42 -10.04 12.23 -1.50
CA LEU A 42 -11.26 12.93 -1.89
C LEU A 42 -12.48 12.42 -1.10
N MET A 43 -12.66 11.11 -1.03
CA MET A 43 -13.78 10.50 -0.29
C MET A 43 -13.73 10.84 1.20
N ASN A 44 -12.53 10.88 1.80
CA ASN A 44 -12.38 11.29 3.19
C ASN A 44 -12.78 12.76 3.40
N LEU A 45 -12.39 13.64 2.48
CA LEU A 45 -12.74 15.06 2.56
C LEU A 45 -14.24 15.29 2.34
N GLU A 46 -14.86 14.63 1.36
CA GLU A 46 -16.30 14.69 1.12
C GLU A 46 -17.09 14.22 2.35
N SER A 47 -16.68 13.10 2.97
CA SER A 47 -17.32 12.59 4.19
C SER A 47 -17.23 13.60 5.36
N ARG A 48 -16.14 14.36 5.46
CA ARG A 48 -15.94 15.37 6.51
C ARG A 48 -16.64 16.69 6.24
N VAL A 49 -16.75 17.10 4.98
CA VAL A 49 -17.45 18.34 4.56
C VAL A 49 -18.97 18.15 4.65
N CYS A 50 -19.50 16.99 4.26
CA CYS A 50 -20.93 16.68 4.37
C CYS A 50 -21.41 16.39 5.80
N SER A 51 -20.50 16.27 6.78
CA SER A 51 -20.85 16.03 8.19
C SER A 51 -21.17 17.33 8.97
N PHE A 52 -21.34 18.46 8.30
CA PHE A 52 -21.77 19.75 8.88
C PHE A 52 -23.18 20.11 8.48
#